data_AF-A0A240C8P4-F1
#
_entry.id   AF-A0A240C8P4-F1
#
_cell.length_a   1.000
_cell.length_b   1.000
_cell.length_c   1.000
_cell.angle_alpha   90.00
_cell.angle_beta   90.00
_cell.angle_gamma   90.00
#
_symmetry.space_group_name_H-M   'P 1'
#
loop_
_entity.id
_entity.type
_entity.pdbx_description
1 polymer ?
#
loop_
_entity_poly.entity_id
_entity_poly.type
_entity_poly.pdbx_seq_one_letter_code
_entity_poly.pdbx_strand_id
1 'polypeptide(L)' 'MLSKIFRVIRKVIAEVSGALVISVGVLGMFMTGFLSEGIMRVVWPVVIFIAALAIYGLTWFISDKKDRK' A
#
# COMPACT_ATOMS: atom_id res chain seq x y z
N MET A 1 24.08 -20.12 -0.57
CA MET A 1 22.90 -20.14 0.32
C MET A 1 22.41 -18.75 0.71
N LEU A 2 23.30 -17.78 0.96
CA LEU A 2 22.95 -16.38 1.26
C LEU A 2 21.99 -15.72 0.23
N SER A 3 22.14 -16.01 -1.07
CA SER A 3 21.27 -15.43 -2.10
C SER A 3 19.81 -15.90 -2.02
N LYS A 4 19.56 -17.15 -1.56
CA LYS A 4 18.20 -17.65 -1.35
C LYS A 4 17.53 -16.95 -0.17
N ILE A 5 18.25 -16.77 0.94
CA ILE A 5 17.75 -16.07 2.14
C ILE A 5 17.44 -14.61 1.81
N PHE A 6 18.33 -13.93 1.08
CA PHE A 6 18.11 -12.54 0.67
C PHE A 6 16.90 -12.38 -0.25
N ARG A 7 16.65 -13.36 -1.13
CA ARG A 7 15.48 -13.40 -2.00
C ARG A 7 14.19 -13.58 -1.20
N VAL A 8 14.19 -14.47 -0.21
CA VAL A 8 13.03 -14.71 0.65
C VAL A 8 12.71 -13.48 1.51
N ILE A 9 13.70 -12.88 2.16
CA ILE A 9 13.50 -11.66 2.97
C ILE A 9 12.92 -10.53 2.10
N ARG A 10 13.44 -10.33 0.89
CA ARG A 10 12.91 -9.31 -0.03
C ARG A 10 11.45 -9.58 -0.40
N LYS A 11 11.10 -10.85 -0.65
CA LYS A 11 9.73 -11.25 -0.99
C LYS A 11 8.76 -11.00 0.17
N VAL A 12 9.17 -11.37 1.40
CA VAL A 12 8.40 -11.11 2.61
C VAL A 12 8.21 -9.60 2.81
N ILE A 13 9.26 -8.78 2.63
CA ILE A 13 9.13 -7.32 2.73
C ILE A 13 8.17 -6.76 1.68
N ALA A 14 8.21 -7.27 0.45
CA ALA A 14 7.29 -6.86 -0.62
C ALA A 14 5.82 -7.22 -0.29
N GLU A 15 5.57 -8.44 0.22
CA GLU A 15 4.23 -8.87 0.63
C GLU A 15 3.73 -8.10 1.84
N VAL A 16 4.57 -7.92 2.87
CA VAL A 16 4.22 -7.15 4.07
C VAL A 16 3.95 -5.69 3.72
N SER A 17 4.77 -5.05 2.91
CA SER A 17 4.54 -3.66 2.48
C SER A 17 3.25 -3.50 1.68
N GLY A 18 2.95 -4.42 0.75
CA GLY A 18 1.68 -4.42 0.02
C GLY A 18 0.46 -4.58 0.93
N ALA A 19 0.51 -5.55 1.85
CA ALA A 19 -0.54 -5.78 2.84
C ALA A 19 -0.71 -4.58 3.79
N LEU A 20 0.38 -3.91 4.17
CA LEU A 20 0.37 -2.73 5.03
C LEU A 20 -0.31 -1.54 4.35
N VAL A 21 0.02 -1.28 3.07
CA VAL A 21 -0.58 -0.20 2.27
C VAL A 21 -2.08 -0.40 2.14
N ILE A 22 -2.53 -1.63 1.87
CA ILE A 22 -3.96 -1.94 1.76
C ILE A 22 -4.65 -1.75 3.12
N SER A 23 -4.06 -2.27 4.20
CA SER A 23 -4.63 -2.19 5.55
C SER A 23 -4.76 -0.74 6.02
N VAL A 24 -3.72 0.08 5.84
CA VAL A 24 -3.72 1.51 6.19
C VAL A 24 -4.71 2.27 5.32
N GLY A 25 -4.78 1.97 4.02
CA GLY A 25 -5.74 2.59 3.11
C GLY A 25 -7.19 2.33 3.54
N VAL A 26 -7.53 1.07 3.83
CA VAL A 26 -8.87 0.68 4.29
C VAL A 26 -9.21 1.34 5.63
N LEU A 27 -8.32 1.24 6.62
CA LEU A 27 -8.55 1.87 7.93
C LEU A 27 -8.68 3.39 7.81
N GLY A 28 -7.86 4.04 6.99
CA GLY A 28 -7.93 5.48 6.76
C GLY A 28 -9.26 5.91 6.12
N MET A 29 -9.76 5.15 5.14
CA MET A 29 -11.06 5.40 4.52
C MET A 29 -12.20 5.29 5.55
N PHE A 30 -12.21 4.24 6.38
CA PHE A 30 -13.22 4.10 7.43
C PHE A 30 -13.12 5.23 8.46
N MET A 31 -11.93 5.52 8.98
CA MET A 31 -11.73 6.55 10.00
C MET A 31 -12.18 7.92 9.49
N THR A 32 -11.81 8.31 8.27
CA THR A 32 -12.24 9.58 7.70
C THR A 32 -13.74 9.61 7.38
N GLY A 33 -14.33 8.47 7.00
CA GLY A 33 -15.78 8.33 6.85
C GLY A 33 -16.57 8.46 8.17
N PHE A 34 -15.98 8.15 9.33
CA PHE A 34 -16.65 8.33 10.62
C PHE A 34 -16.36 9.70 11.24
N LEU A 35 -15.12 10.17 11.16
CA LEU A 35 -14.63 11.36 11.86
C LEU A 35 -14.84 12.67 11.09
N SER A 36 -15.07 12.61 9.77
CA SER A 36 -15.27 13.83 8.97
C SER A 36 -16.75 14.20 8.88
N GLU A 37 -17.02 15.50 8.84
CA GLU A 37 -18.36 16.07 8.70
C GLU A 37 -18.63 16.58 7.28
N GLY A 38 -19.92 16.69 6.92
CA GLY A 38 -20.35 17.21 5.63
C GLY A 38 -19.79 16.43 4.43
N ILE A 39 -19.45 17.14 3.35
CA ILE A 39 -18.95 16.52 2.11
C ILE A 39 -17.59 15.84 2.28
N MET A 40 -16.80 16.27 3.27
CA MET A 40 -15.48 15.71 3.58
C MET A 40 -15.56 14.24 3.98
N ARG A 41 -16.71 13.79 4.51
CA ARG A 41 -17.00 12.38 4.80
C ARG A 41 -16.92 11.47 3.57
N VAL A 42 -17.12 12.03 2.37
CA VAL A 42 -17.03 11.30 1.09
C VAL A 42 -15.72 11.59 0.37
N VAL A 43 -15.27 12.86 0.40
CA VAL A 43 -14.05 13.29 -0.30
C VAL A 43 -12.80 12.61 0.27
N TRP A 44 -12.66 12.55 1.59
CA TRP A 44 -11.46 11.97 2.21
C TRP A 44 -11.27 10.48 1.91
N PRO A 45 -12.30 9.61 2.03
CA PRO A 45 -12.17 8.22 1.63
C PRO A 45 -11.71 8.05 0.17
N VAL A 46 -12.26 8.86 -0.75
CA VAL A 46 -11.88 8.81 -2.17
C VAL A 46 -10.42 9.24 -2.37
N VAL A 47 -9.98 10.30 -1.70
CA VAL A 47 -8.58 10.77 -1.74
C VAL A 47 -7.64 9.69 -1.22
N ILE A 48 -7.97 9.07 -0.09
CA ILE A 48 -7.18 7.99 0.51
C ILE A 48 -7.12 6.77 -0.41
N PHE A 49 -8.22 6.42 -1.07
CA PHE A 49 -8.25 5.34 -2.04
C PHE A 49 -7.29 5.57 -3.21
N ILE A 50 -7.34 6.76 -3.82
CA ILE A 50 -6.45 7.14 -4.93
C ILE A 50 -4.98 7.13 -4.47
N ALA A 51 -4.69 7.69 -3.29
CA ALA A 51 -3.35 7.70 -2.72
C ALA A 51 -2.83 6.28 -2.46
N ALA A 52 -3.66 5.39 -1.89
CA ALA A 52 -3.31 4.00 -1.62
C ALA A 52 -3.01 3.24 -2.92
N LEU A 53 -3.81 3.46 -3.98
CA LEU A 53 -3.55 2.87 -5.30
C LEU A 53 -2.25 3.38 -5.91
N ALA A 54 -1.96 4.68 -5.81
CA ALA A 54 -0.72 5.26 -6.31
C ALA A 54 0.51 4.68 -5.58
N ILE A 55 0.46 4.57 -4.25
CA ILE A 55 1.54 4.00 -3.44
C ILE A 55 1.71 2.51 -3.73
N TYR A 56 0.61 1.76 -3.84
CA TYR A 56 0.65 0.33 -4.17
C TYR A 56 1.26 0.11 -5.56
N GLY A 57 0.83 0.88 -6.56
CA GLY A 57 1.39 0.85 -7.92
C GLY A 57 2.89 1.18 -7.94
N LEU A 58 3.32 2.21 -7.22
CA LEU A 58 4.74 2.55 -7.07
C LEU A 58 5.54 1.42 -6.42
N THR A 59 5.00 0.81 -5.38
CA THR A 59 5.62 -0.33 -4.69
C THR A 59 5.78 -1.51 -5.66
N TRP A 60 4.77 -1.76 -6.49
CA TRP A 60 4.81 -2.78 -7.53
C TRP A 60 5.85 -2.48 -8.61
N PHE A 61 5.91 -1.25 -9.13
CA PHE A 61 6.93 -0.83 -10.12
C PHE A 61 8.37 -0.93 -9.58
N ILE A 62 8.59 -0.63 -8.29
CA ILE A 62 9.89 -0.79 -7.64
C ILE A 62 10.25 -2.28 -7.52
N SER A 63 9.27 -3.13 -7.23
CA SER A 63 9.46 -4.58 -7.16
C SER A 63 9.77 -5.17 -8.54
N ASP A 64 9.01 -4.81 -9.58
CA ASP A 64 9.13 -5.34 -10.95
C ASP A 64 10.47 -4.96 -11.61
N LYS A 65 10.96 -3.73 -11.41
CA LYS A 65 12.27 -3.31 -11.91
C LYS A 65 13.44 -4.10 -11.31
N LYS A 66 13.26 -4.72 -10.14
CA LYS A 66 14.33 -5.42 -9.42
C LYS A 66 14.39 -6.92 -9.72
N ASP A 67 13.40 -7.49 -10.40
CA ASP A 67 13.35 -8.90 -10.82
C ASP A 67 13.89 -9.13 -12.25
N ARG A 68 14.27 -8.06 -12.98
CA ARG A 68 14.89 -8.14 -14.32
C ARG A 68 16.43 -8.28 -14.32
N LYS A 69 17.08 -8.50 -13.18
CA LYS A 69 18.54 -8.70 -13.09
C LYS A 69 18.89 -10.02 -12.40
#